data_AF-A0A514WKR9-F1
#
_entry.id   AF-A0A514WKR9-F1
#
_cell.length_a   1.000
_cell.length_b   1.000
_cell.length_c   1.000
_cell.angle_alpha   90.00
_cell.angle_beta   90.00
_cell.angle_gamma   90.00
#
_symmetry.space_group_name_H-M   'P 1'
#
loop_
_entity.id
_entity.type
_entity.pdbx_description
1 polymer ?
#
loop_
_entity_poly.entity_id
_entity_poly.type
_entity_poly.pdbx_seq_one_letter_code
_entity_poly.pdbx_strand_id
1 'polypeptide(L)'
;MGSFSIWHWMIVLVIVLVLFGRGRVSEIMGDFGKGIKSFKEGMNEDEAKKAATPPAPAPQITAGQDAPAATTTTENKSEQA
;
A
#
# COMPACT_ATOMS: atom_id res chain seq x y z
N MET A 1 20.27 28.20 -22.52
CA MET A 1 21.27 27.60 -21.63
C MET A 1 20.92 26.12 -21.43
N GLY A 2 21.01 25.31 -22.50
CA GLY A 2 20.65 23.88 -22.51
C GLY A 2 21.82 23.05 -22.03
N SER A 3 22.17 23.26 -20.76
CA SER A 3 23.29 22.61 -20.08
C SER A 3 23.17 21.09 -20.20
N PHE A 4 24.07 20.54 -21.01
CA PHE A 4 24.39 19.12 -21.14
C PHE A 4 23.33 18.28 -21.87
N SER A 5 23.34 18.42 -23.20
CA SER A 5 22.69 17.55 -24.19
C SER A 5 22.78 16.07 -23.80
N ILE A 6 21.72 15.29 -24.05
CA ILE A 6 21.63 13.84 -23.81
C ILE A 6 22.87 13.09 -24.33
N TRP A 7 23.48 13.60 -25.39
CA TRP A 7 24.75 13.11 -25.93
C TRP A 7 25.90 13.08 -24.92
N HIS A 8 26.04 14.10 -24.07
CA HIS A 8 27.07 14.15 -23.04
C HIS A 8 26.91 13.02 -22.02
N TRP A 9 25.68 12.79 -21.54
CA TRP A 9 25.37 11.72 -20.60
C TRP A 9 25.67 10.33 -21.17
N MET A 10 25.47 10.13 -22.47
CA MET A 10 25.81 8.88 -23.14
C MET A 10 27.33 8.63 -23.16
N ILE A 11 28.14 9.66 -23.44
CA ILE A 11 29.61 9.56 -23.37
C ILE A 11 30.08 9.28 -21.94
N VAL A 12 29.52 9.98 -20.95
CA VAL A 12 29.90 9.81 -19.54
C VAL A 12 29.60 8.38 -19.07
N LEU A 13 28.44 7.82 -19.45
CA LEU A 13 28.10 6.42 -19.13
C LEU A 13 29.12 5.43 -19.68
N VAL A 14 29.58 5.64 -20.92
CA VAL A 14 30.60 4.78 -21.53
C VAL A 14 31.93 4.87 -20.77
N ILE A 15 32.37 6.07 -20.41
CA ILE A 15 33.62 6.27 -19.66
C ILE A 15 33.53 5.59 -18.28
N VAL A 16 32.42 5.75 -17.57
CA VAL A 16 32.20 5.10 -16.27
C VAL A 16 32.24 3.58 -16.43
N LEU A 17 31.60 3.00 -17.44
CA LEU A 17 31.66 1.57 -17.69
C LEU A 17 33.08 1.07 -18.00
N VAL A 18 33.90 1.87 -18.68
CA VAL A 18 35.30 1.51 -18.99
C VAL A 18 36.19 1.59 -17.74
N LEU A 19 36.02 2.63 -16.90
CA LEU A 19 36.80 2.81 -15.67
C LEU A 19 36.46 1.78 -14.59
N PHE A 20 35.17 1.52 -14.39
CA PHE A 20 34.70 0.58 -13.38
C PHE A 20 34.65 -0.87 -13.90
N GLY A 21 34.68 -1.05 -15.22
CA GLY A 21 34.58 -2.35 -15.89
C GLY A 21 33.17 -2.96 -15.81
N ARG A 22 32.88 -3.90 -16.72
CA ARG A 22 31.56 -4.58 -16.78
C ARG A 22 31.27 -5.44 -15.55
N GLY A 23 32.29 -6.04 -14.94
CA GLY A 23 32.13 -6.92 -13.78
C GLY A 23 31.55 -6.20 -12.57
N ARG A 24 32.10 -5.04 -12.20
CA ARG A 24 31.70 -4.34 -10.98
C ARG A 24 30.37 -3.61 -11.11
N VAL A 25 30.10 -3.02 -12.28
CA VAL A 25 28.82 -2.37 -12.57
C VAL A 25 27.68 -3.39 -12.61
N SER A 26 27.87 -4.57 -13.21
CA SER A 26 26.81 -5.59 -13.26
C SER A 26 26.49 -6.22 -11.90
N GLU A 27 27.48 -6.41 -11.03
CA GLU A 27 27.28 -6.94 -9.67
C GLU A 27 26.45 -5.96 -8.83
N ILE A 28 26.85 -4.69 -8.80
CA ILE A 28 26.14 -3.63 -8.06
C ILE A 28 24.74 -3.40 -8.66
N MET A 29 24.63 -3.29 -9.99
CA MET A 29 23.33 -3.11 -10.63
C MET A 29 22.39 -4.31 -10.43
N GLY A 30 22.94 -5.52 -10.26
CA GLY A 30 22.19 -6.72 -9.93
C GLY A 30 21.55 -6.64 -8.53
N ASP A 31 22.31 -6.23 -7.52
CA ASP A 31 21.81 -6.08 -6.15
C ASP A 31 20.84 -4.90 -6.01
N PHE A 32 21.15 -3.77 -6.64
CA PHE A 32 20.22 -2.63 -6.74
C PHE A 32 18.93 -2.99 -7.49
N GLY A 33 19.04 -3.74 -8.58
CA GLY A 33 17.89 -4.16 -9.39
C GLY A 33 16.94 -5.08 -8.62
N LYS A 34 17.47 -6.01 -7.81
CA LYS A 34 16.66 -6.85 -6.92
C LYS A 34 15.92 -6.01 -5.87
N GLY A 35 16.59 -5.05 -5.23
CA GLY A 35 15.96 -4.16 -4.25
C GLY A 35 14.82 -3.33 -4.83
N ILE A 36 15.03 -2.72 -6.00
CA ILE A 36 14.00 -1.94 -6.71
C ILE A 36 12.85 -2.85 -7.17
N LYS A 37 13.14 -4.08 -7.63
CA LYS A 37 12.11 -5.04 -8.04
C LYS A 37 11.21 -5.43 -6.86
N SER A 38 11.78 -5.79 -5.71
CA SER A 38 10.99 -6.12 -4.51
C SER A 38 10.20 -4.93 -3.98
N PHE A 39 10.73 -3.71 -4.10
CA PHE A 39 9.98 -2.49 -3.78
C PHE A 39 8.78 -2.28 -4.71
N LYS A 40 8.97 -2.52 -6.01
CA LYS A 40 7.88 -2.42 -6.98
C LYS A 40 6.84 -3.53 -6.82
N GLU A 41 7.27 -4.76 -6.55
CA GLU A 41 6.37 -5.88 -6.27
C GLU A 41 5.56 -5.63 -5.00
N GLY A 42 6.18 -5.19 -3.90
CA GLY A 42 5.47 -4.84 -2.67
C GLY A 42 4.44 -3.72 -2.89
N MET A 43 4.80 -2.67 -3.64
CA MET A 43 3.87 -1.58 -3.93
C MET A 43 2.71 -2.00 -4.85
N ASN A 44 2.92 -2.95 -5.77
CA ASN A 44 1.84 -3.52 -6.59
C ASN A 44 0.99 -4.54 -5.83
N GLU A 45 1.57 -5.29 -4.89
CA GLU A 45 0.82 -6.20 -4.01
C GLU A 45 -0.11 -5.43 -3.07
N ASP A 46 0.30 -4.27 -2.55
CA ASP A 46 -0.58 -3.40 -1.77
C ASP A 46 -1.79 -2.90 -2.59
N GLU A 47 -1.59 -2.59 -3.88
CA GLU A 47 -2.70 -2.22 -4.77
C GLU A 47 -3.58 -3.43 -5.15
N ALA A 48 -3.00 -4.59 -5.42
CA ALA A 48 -3.73 -5.81 -5.78
C ALA A 48 -4.49 -6.43 -4.59
N LYS A 49 -3.93 -6.37 -3.38
CA LYS A 49 -4.55 -6.90 -2.16
C LYS A 49 -5.71 -6.04 -1.68
N LYS A 50 -5.73 -4.75 -2.03
CA LYS A 50 -6.89 -3.86 -1.82
C LYS A 50 -8.07 -4.20 -2.73
N ALA A 51 -7.84 -4.83 -3.88
CA ALA A 51 -8.89 -5.25 -4.81
C ALA A 51 -9.46 -6.66 -4.53
N ALA A 52 -8.80 -7.46 -3.68
CA ALA A 52 -9.15 -8.88 -3.44
C ALA A 52 -9.65 -9.17 -2.02
N THR A 53 -10.20 -8.19 -1.29
CA THR A 53 -10.93 -8.45 -0.04
C THR A 53 -12.42 -8.64 -0.38
N PRO A 54 -12.99 -9.87 -0.27
CA PRO A 54 -14.43 -10.03 -0.30
C PRO A 54 -15.02 -9.24 0.89
N PRO A 55 -16.16 -8.55 0.73
CA PRO A 55 -16.77 -7.83 1.84
C PRO A 55 -17.01 -8.82 2.99
N ALA A 56 -16.45 -8.51 4.15
CA ALA A 56 -16.70 -9.28 5.36
C ALA A 56 -18.23 -9.38 5.58
N PRO A 57 -18.77 -10.57 5.89
CA PRO A 57 -20.20 -10.70 6.14
C PRO A 57 -20.57 -9.78 7.29
N ALA A 58 -21.49 -8.84 7.02
CA ALA A 58 -22.04 -7.96 8.04
C ALA A 58 -22.60 -8.81 9.20
N PRO A 59 -22.45 -8.37 10.47
CA PRO A 59 -23.06 -9.05 11.61
C PRO A 59 -24.57 -9.16 11.37
N GLN A 60 -25.04 -10.38 11.13
CA GLN A 60 -26.45 -10.67 10.96
C GLN A 60 -27.09 -10.55 12.35
N ILE A 61 -27.91 -9.51 12.53
CA ILE A 61 -28.74 -9.36 13.70
C ILE A 61 -29.77 -10.49 13.64
N THR A 62 -29.61 -11.53 14.46
CA THR A 62 -30.63 -12.57 14.63
C THR A 62 -31.88 -11.91 15.20
N ALA A 63 -32.81 -11.55 14.31
CA ALA A 63 -34.19 -11.25 14.65
C ALA A 63 -34.84 -12.58 15.04
N GLY A 64 -34.72 -12.94 16.32
CA GLY A 64 -35.20 -14.21 16.84
C GLY A 64 -34.81 -14.38 18.29
N GLN A 65 -35.31 -13.50 19.16
CA GLN A 65 -35.41 -13.83 20.57
C GLN A 65 -36.72 -13.25 21.13
N ASP A 66 -37.70 -14.14 21.12
CA ASP A 66 -38.86 -14.28 21.99
C ASP A 66 -39.04 -13.25 23.11
N ALA A 67 -40.23 -12.66 23.10
CA ALA A 67 -40.81 -12.02 24.28
C ALA A 67 -40.96 -13.04 25.42
N PRO A 68 -40.70 -12.60 26.67
CA PRO A 68 -41.83 -12.56 27.61
C PRO A 68 -41.87 -11.27 28.44
N ALA A 69 -43.10 -10.97 28.86
CA ALA A 69 -43.53 -9.85 29.66
C ALA A 69 -42.78 -9.68 31.00
N ALA A 70 -42.52 -8.43 31.39
CA ALA A 70 -43.07 -7.79 32.60
C ALA A 70 -42.35 -6.46 32.94
N THR A 71 -43.13 -5.39 32.95
CA THR A 71 -43.15 -4.27 33.92
C THR A 71 -41.82 -3.64 34.37
N THR A 72 -41.57 -2.38 33.97
CA THR A 72 -41.19 -1.29 34.90
C THR A 72 -41.54 0.06 34.28
N THR A 73 -42.63 0.63 34.79
CA THR A 73 -42.99 2.05 34.85
C THR A 73 -41.82 2.91 35.34
N THR A 74 -41.62 4.08 34.72
CA THR A 74 -41.18 5.39 35.28
C THR A 74 -40.91 6.28 34.05
N GLU A 75 -41.95 6.83 33.41
CA GLU A 75 -42.50 8.15 33.76
C GLU A 75 -41.42 9.12 34.26
N ASN A 76 -40.81 9.87 33.34
CA ASN A 76 -40.08 11.09 33.69
C ASN A 76 -40.56 12.22 32.76
N LYS A 77 -41.69 12.82 33.14
CA LYS A 77 -42.17 14.12 32.65
C LYS A 77 -42.67 14.92 33.85
N SER A 78 -41.73 15.51 34.58
CA SER A 78 -42.00 16.63 35.48
C SER A 78 -40.67 17.12 36.03
N GLU A 79 -40.57 18.44 36.24
CA GLU A 79 -39.47 19.15 36.89
C GLU A 79 -38.22 19.44 36.04
N GLN A 80 -38.24 20.60 35.37
CA GLN A 80 -37.27 21.64 35.70
C GLN A 80 -37.99 22.99 35.64
N ALA A 81 -38.13 23.56 36.82
CA ALA A 81 -38.51 24.94 37.10
C ALA A 81 -37.28 25.84 37.01
#